data_AF-A0A6P4FN11-F1
#
_entry.id   AF-A0A6P4FN11-F1
#
_cell.length_a   1.000
_cell.length_b   1.000
_cell.length_c   1.000
_cell.angle_alpha   90.00
_cell.angle_beta   90.00
_cell.angle_gamma   90.00
#
_symmetry.space_group_name_H-M   'P 1'
#
loop_
_entity.id
_entity.type
_entity.pdbx_description
1 polymer ?
#
loop_
_entity_poly.entity_id
_entity_poly.type
_entity_poly.pdbx_seq_one_letter_code
_entity_poly.pdbx_strand_id
1 'polypeptide(L)'
;MHLLDNCTVVTGYVMITLIPIEQHCNFSNYSFPLLTEITEFMIFTEVRGMANITEMFPNLAVIRGRRLFLNYALGVTSMYDLEQLAFPQLVAIQRGQVYIGNCPQLCNIDRVNWDLLTLSRGDNHIIAAGKNCSTPVCKGCTSSYCWSNIYCQRSLNENVVNPQANINTCHEECLGGCHGDSGSAADCAVCRGLSDAGVCVKSCPKNKYALEHFQRCYTKDECVTKHGFVFRSRSA
;
A
#
# COMPACT_ATOMS: atom_id res chain seq x y z
N MET A 1 2.36 -6.29 -18.07
CA MET A 1 2.75 -5.52 -16.87
C MET A 1 3.65 -6.34 -15.94
N HIS A 2 4.73 -6.96 -16.45
CA HIS A 2 5.53 -7.93 -15.67
C HIS A 2 6.58 -7.31 -14.73
N LEU A 3 6.72 -5.98 -14.75
CA LEU A 3 7.76 -5.28 -13.95
C LEU A 3 7.53 -5.38 -12.43
N LEU A 4 6.32 -5.74 -12.00
CA LEU A 4 5.98 -5.91 -10.59
C LEU A 4 5.93 -7.40 -10.17
N ASP A 5 6.23 -8.32 -11.10
CA ASP A 5 6.26 -9.75 -10.80
C ASP A 5 7.38 -10.01 -9.77
N ASN A 6 7.07 -10.76 -8.72
CA ASN A 6 7.99 -11.06 -7.61
C ASN A 6 8.47 -9.83 -6.82
N CYS A 7 7.81 -8.67 -6.93
CA CYS A 7 8.10 -7.50 -6.12
C CYS A 7 7.28 -7.50 -4.83
N THR A 8 7.94 -7.53 -3.67
CA THR A 8 7.29 -7.31 -2.36
C THR A 8 7.26 -5.84 -1.97
N VAL A 9 8.31 -5.09 -2.30
CA VAL A 9 8.43 -3.66 -2.00
C VAL A 9 8.84 -2.90 -3.25
N VAL A 10 8.02 -1.95 -3.68
CA VAL A 10 8.39 -0.99 -4.73
C VAL A 10 9.13 0.17 -4.08
N THR A 11 10.42 0.24 -4.34
CA THR A 11 11.28 1.36 -3.92
C THR A 11 11.19 2.49 -4.95
N GLY A 12 10.10 3.23 -4.88
CA GLY A 12 9.70 4.24 -5.84
C GLY A 12 8.19 4.39 -5.85
N TYR A 13 7.64 4.63 -7.04
CA TYR A 13 6.21 4.79 -7.27
C TYR A 13 5.67 3.73 -8.24
N VAL A 14 4.36 3.52 -8.19
CA VAL A 14 3.62 2.76 -9.19
C VAL A 14 2.72 3.72 -9.95
N MET A 15 2.86 3.81 -11.27
CA MET A 15 2.00 4.62 -12.11
C MET A 15 1.46 3.78 -13.26
N ILE A 16 0.16 3.54 -13.25
CA ILE A 16 -0.57 2.79 -14.28
C ILE A 16 -1.39 3.81 -15.06
N THR A 17 -0.97 4.11 -16.28
CA THR A 17 -1.56 5.23 -17.04
C THR A 17 -1.60 4.97 -18.53
N LEU A 18 -2.48 5.69 -19.23
CA LEU A 18 -2.61 5.71 -20.69
C LEU A 18 -2.84 4.32 -21.29
N ILE A 19 -3.72 3.54 -20.65
CA ILE A 19 -4.07 2.20 -21.12
C ILE A 19 -5.36 2.31 -21.93
N PRO A 20 -5.31 2.17 -23.26
CA PRO A 20 -6.50 2.18 -24.09
C PRO A 20 -7.27 0.87 -23.96
N ILE A 21 -8.51 0.87 -24.46
CA ILE A 21 -9.25 -0.38 -24.69
C ILE A 21 -8.53 -1.14 -25.80
N GLU A 22 -8.06 -2.34 -25.52
CA GLU A 22 -7.35 -3.17 -26.49
C GLU A 22 -7.94 -4.58 -26.52
N GLN A 23 -8.41 -5.02 -27.69
CA GLN A 23 -9.20 -6.26 -27.85
C GLN A 23 -8.40 -7.53 -27.49
N HIS A 24 -7.08 -7.47 -27.50
CA HIS A 24 -6.20 -8.61 -27.27
C HIS A 24 -5.49 -8.58 -25.91
N CYS A 25 -5.56 -7.46 -25.17
CA CYS A 25 -4.85 -7.26 -23.92
C CYS A 25 -5.84 -7.05 -22.77
N ASN A 26 -6.08 -8.09 -21.97
CA ASN A 26 -6.87 -7.94 -20.75
C ASN A 26 -5.98 -7.58 -19.55
N PHE A 27 -5.86 -6.29 -19.27
CA PHE A 27 -5.06 -5.78 -18.15
C PHE A 27 -5.65 -6.10 -16.77
N SER A 28 -6.92 -6.48 -16.70
CA SER A 28 -7.58 -6.87 -15.43
C SER A 28 -7.13 -8.24 -14.92
N ASN A 29 -6.43 -9.04 -15.74
CA ASN A 29 -5.91 -10.36 -15.36
C ASN A 29 -4.57 -10.30 -14.62
N TYR A 30 -3.92 -9.13 -14.55
CA TYR A 30 -2.67 -9.01 -13.82
C TYR A 30 -2.93 -8.98 -12.32
N SER A 31 -2.14 -9.75 -11.57
CA SER A 31 -2.17 -9.79 -10.12
C SER A 31 -0.74 -9.77 -9.58
N PHE A 32 -0.50 -8.92 -8.58
CA PHE A 32 0.77 -8.76 -7.90
C PHE A 32 0.60 -9.10 -6.42
N PRO A 33 0.35 -10.38 -6.08
CA PRO A 33 -0.01 -10.79 -4.72
C PRO A 33 1.15 -10.65 -3.72
N LEU A 34 2.39 -10.55 -4.19
CA LEU A 34 3.54 -10.39 -3.32
C LEU A 34 3.74 -8.93 -2.88
N LEU A 35 3.17 -7.95 -3.59
CA LEU A 35 3.39 -6.54 -3.32
C LEU A 35 2.66 -6.12 -2.03
N THR A 36 3.42 -5.73 -1.01
CA THR A 36 2.89 -5.27 0.28
C THR A 36 3.17 -3.80 0.55
N GLU A 37 4.18 -3.21 -0.08
CA GLU A 37 4.63 -1.85 0.21
C GLU A 37 5.03 -1.06 -1.04
N ILE A 38 4.59 0.20 -1.10
CA ILE A 38 5.07 1.22 -2.06
C ILE A 38 5.68 2.38 -1.28
N THR A 39 6.93 2.73 -1.56
CA THR A 39 7.66 3.74 -0.76
C THR A 39 7.34 5.19 -1.11
N GLU A 40 6.85 5.46 -2.31
CA GLU A 40 6.44 6.81 -2.73
C GLU A 40 4.93 6.86 -2.91
N PHE A 41 4.44 6.94 -4.14
CA PHE A 41 3.02 7.12 -4.44
C PHE A 41 2.52 6.07 -5.44
N MET A 42 1.20 5.95 -5.54
CA MET A 42 0.51 5.10 -6.49
C MET A 42 -0.52 5.93 -7.27
N ILE A 43 -0.42 5.95 -8.60
CA ILE A 43 -1.36 6.70 -9.46
C ILE A 43 -1.95 5.78 -10.53
N PHE A 44 -3.26 5.84 -10.68
CA PHE A 44 -3.98 5.35 -11.83
C PHE A 44 -4.59 6.53 -12.57
N THR A 45 -4.28 6.68 -13.86
CA THR A 45 -4.92 7.72 -14.66
C THR A 45 -5.05 7.40 -16.14
N GLU A 46 -6.22 7.67 -16.71
CA GLU A 46 -6.51 7.41 -18.13
C GLU A 46 -6.36 5.92 -18.49
N VAL A 47 -6.98 5.06 -17.68
CA VAL A 47 -7.01 3.61 -17.86
C VAL A 47 -8.42 3.19 -18.26
N ARG A 48 -8.54 2.44 -19.35
CA ARG A 48 -9.80 1.93 -19.88
C ARG A 48 -9.88 0.40 -19.80
N GLY A 49 -11.09 -0.14 -19.81
CA GLY A 49 -11.34 -1.59 -19.81
C GLY A 49 -11.05 -2.30 -18.48
N MET A 50 -10.87 -1.54 -17.39
CA MET A 50 -10.55 -2.07 -16.07
C MET A 50 -11.65 -1.72 -15.06
N ALA A 51 -12.50 -2.71 -14.75
CA ALA A 51 -13.64 -2.54 -13.86
C ALA A 51 -13.30 -2.76 -12.37
N ASN A 52 -12.27 -3.54 -12.09
CA ASN A 52 -11.92 -3.93 -10.73
C ASN A 52 -10.39 -4.03 -10.60
N ILE A 53 -9.83 -3.42 -9.56
CA ILE A 53 -8.38 -3.47 -9.26
C ILE A 53 -8.04 -4.36 -8.05
N THR A 54 -9.05 -4.89 -7.36
CA THR A 54 -8.89 -5.58 -6.07
C THR A 54 -7.91 -6.74 -6.16
N GLU A 55 -8.07 -7.56 -7.20
CA GLU A 55 -7.21 -8.72 -7.46
C GLU A 55 -5.82 -8.33 -7.97
N MET A 56 -5.63 -7.09 -8.43
CA MET A 56 -4.34 -6.63 -8.91
C MET A 56 -3.35 -6.40 -7.77
N PHE A 57 -3.82 -5.89 -6.62
CA PHE A 57 -2.99 -5.56 -5.47
C PHE A 57 -3.61 -6.07 -4.15
N PRO A 58 -3.83 -7.39 -4.02
CA PRO A 58 -4.63 -7.93 -2.94
C PRO A 58 -3.97 -7.76 -1.57
N ASN A 59 -2.64 -7.69 -1.52
CA ASN A 59 -1.86 -7.62 -0.28
C ASN A 59 -1.14 -6.29 -0.04
N LEU A 60 -1.43 -5.25 -0.84
CA LEU A 60 -0.85 -3.92 -0.64
C LEU A 60 -1.32 -3.37 0.71
N ALA A 61 -0.39 -3.24 1.66
CA ALA A 61 -0.68 -2.89 3.04
C ALA A 61 -0.31 -1.45 3.39
N VAL A 62 0.74 -0.91 2.77
CA VAL A 62 1.29 0.40 3.12
C VAL A 62 1.74 1.19 1.89
N ILE A 63 1.36 2.47 1.84
CA ILE A 63 1.96 3.48 0.97
C ILE A 63 2.68 4.49 1.86
N ARG A 64 4.00 4.62 1.71
CA ARG A 64 4.81 5.46 2.62
C ARG A 64 4.74 6.95 2.30
N GLY A 65 4.59 7.34 1.03
CA GLY A 65 4.50 8.75 0.65
C GLY A 65 5.78 9.57 0.86
N ARG A 66 6.96 8.95 0.73
CA ARG A 66 8.26 9.66 0.84
C ARG A 66 8.39 10.76 -0.19
N ARG A 67 7.88 10.50 -1.40
CA ARG A 67 7.59 11.49 -2.44
C ARG A 67 6.11 11.38 -2.79
N LEU A 68 5.55 12.48 -3.26
CA LEU A 68 4.14 12.60 -3.61
C LEU A 68 4.02 13.04 -5.06
N PHE A 69 2.94 12.65 -5.71
CA PHE A 69 2.53 13.27 -6.96
C PHE A 69 1.66 14.47 -6.61
N LEU A 70 2.18 15.68 -6.81
CA LEU A 70 1.63 16.91 -6.22
C LEU A 70 1.59 16.77 -4.67
N ASN A 71 0.42 16.55 -4.09
CA ASN A 71 0.23 16.31 -2.66
C ASN A 71 -0.34 14.92 -2.35
N TYR A 72 -0.47 14.06 -3.37
CA TYR A 72 -1.15 12.78 -3.25
C TYR A 72 -0.19 11.61 -3.20
N ALA A 73 -0.47 10.68 -2.30
CA ALA A 73 0.19 9.38 -2.22
C ALA A 73 -0.60 8.30 -2.94
N LEU A 74 -1.92 8.48 -3.07
CA LEU A 74 -2.79 7.64 -3.89
C LEU A 74 -3.66 8.54 -4.77
N GLY A 75 -3.67 8.28 -6.07
CA GLY A 75 -4.49 9.02 -7.03
C GLY A 75 -5.17 8.06 -7.99
N VAL A 76 -6.48 8.21 -8.14
CA VAL A 76 -7.29 7.42 -9.08
C VAL A 76 -8.17 8.38 -9.86
N THR A 77 -7.86 8.61 -11.12
CA THR A 77 -8.62 9.56 -11.92
C THR A 77 -8.80 9.17 -13.36
N SER A 78 -9.90 9.59 -13.99
CA SER A 78 -10.18 9.28 -15.40
C SER A 78 -10.21 7.78 -15.69
N MET A 79 -10.69 6.97 -14.73
CA MET A 79 -10.95 5.55 -14.91
C MET A 79 -12.45 5.33 -15.14
N TYR A 80 -12.88 5.50 -16.38
CA TYR A 80 -14.30 5.56 -16.75
C TYR A 80 -15.05 4.25 -16.57
N ASP A 81 -14.34 3.13 -16.69
CA ASP A 81 -14.92 1.78 -16.63
C ASP A 81 -14.75 1.17 -15.22
N LEU A 82 -14.12 1.88 -14.26
CA LEU A 82 -13.85 1.38 -12.92
C LEU A 82 -15.12 1.38 -12.07
N GLU A 83 -15.52 0.18 -11.62
CA GLU A 83 -16.70 -0.05 -10.78
C GLU A 83 -16.32 -0.25 -9.31
N GLN A 84 -15.19 -0.92 -9.04
CA GLN A 84 -14.73 -1.23 -7.69
C GLN A 84 -13.25 -0.87 -7.48
N LEU A 85 -13.01 -0.01 -6.49
CA LEU A 85 -11.68 0.31 -5.95
C LEU A 85 -11.56 -0.28 -4.55
N ALA A 86 -10.78 -1.35 -4.39
CA ALA A 86 -10.54 -1.96 -3.08
C ALA A 86 -9.06 -2.33 -2.90
N PHE A 87 -8.53 -2.00 -1.72
CA PHE A 87 -7.22 -2.46 -1.25
C PHE A 87 -7.42 -3.18 0.08
N PRO A 88 -7.79 -4.48 0.07
CA PRO A 88 -8.30 -5.15 1.27
C PRO A 88 -7.33 -5.16 2.46
N GLN A 89 -6.02 -5.16 2.18
CA GLN A 89 -4.97 -5.19 3.20
C GLN A 89 -4.40 -3.81 3.55
N LEU A 90 -4.83 -2.74 2.87
CA LEU A 90 -4.29 -1.40 3.10
C LEU A 90 -4.71 -0.90 4.48
N VAL A 91 -3.72 -0.57 5.30
CA VAL A 91 -3.93 -0.05 6.66
C VAL A 91 -3.41 1.38 6.84
N ALA A 92 -2.48 1.81 5.98
CA ALA A 92 -1.78 3.07 6.19
C ALA A 92 -1.26 3.70 4.89
N ILE A 93 -1.58 4.97 4.73
CA ILE A 93 -0.92 5.94 3.87
C ILE A 93 -0.20 6.92 4.80
N GLN A 94 1.12 6.73 4.97
CA GLN A 94 1.85 7.41 6.05
C GLN A 94 2.02 8.92 5.82
N ARG A 95 2.16 9.34 4.56
CA ARG A 95 2.28 10.74 4.17
C ARG A 95 1.60 10.98 2.83
N GLY A 96 0.92 12.11 2.71
CA GLY A 96 0.19 12.51 1.50
C GLY A 96 -1.24 11.99 1.50
N GLN A 97 -2.08 12.62 0.68
CA GLN A 97 -3.52 12.39 0.69
C GLN A 97 -3.99 11.56 -0.50
N VAL A 98 -5.29 11.30 -0.53
CA VAL A 98 -5.94 10.57 -1.61
C VAL A 98 -6.69 11.51 -2.53
N TYR A 99 -6.51 11.31 -3.84
CA TYR A 99 -7.32 11.95 -4.87
C TYR A 99 -8.13 10.90 -5.63
N ILE A 100 -9.44 11.05 -5.69
CA ILE A 100 -10.32 10.25 -6.53
C ILE A 100 -11.23 11.18 -7.31
N GLY A 101 -11.21 11.09 -8.64
CA GLY A 101 -12.02 11.94 -9.50
C GLY A 101 -12.29 11.35 -10.86
N ASN A 102 -13.34 11.81 -11.55
CA ASN A 102 -13.64 11.40 -12.92
C ASN A 102 -13.72 9.85 -13.12
N CYS A 103 -14.34 9.15 -12.17
CA CYS A 103 -14.62 7.70 -12.21
C CYS A 103 -16.14 7.47 -12.09
N PRO A 104 -16.94 7.73 -13.14
CA PRO A 104 -18.41 7.78 -13.06
C PRO A 104 -19.11 6.48 -12.68
N GLN A 105 -18.48 5.31 -12.88
CA GLN A 105 -19.05 4.00 -12.53
C GLN A 105 -18.63 3.52 -11.14
N LEU A 106 -17.75 4.26 -10.44
CA LEU A 106 -17.18 3.81 -9.17
C LEU A 106 -18.22 3.87 -8.05
N CYS A 107 -18.42 2.75 -7.39
CA CYS A 107 -19.32 2.60 -6.24
C CYS A 107 -18.55 2.38 -4.92
N ASN A 108 -19.29 2.49 -3.80
CA ASN A 108 -18.86 2.16 -2.43
C ASN A 108 -17.75 3.03 -1.82
N ILE A 109 -17.31 4.07 -2.52
CA ILE A 109 -16.22 4.93 -2.08
C ILE A 109 -16.56 5.75 -0.83
N ASP A 110 -17.85 5.92 -0.55
CA ASP A 110 -18.44 6.60 0.60
C ASP A 110 -18.36 5.78 1.90
N ARG A 111 -18.15 4.46 1.80
CA ARG A 111 -17.97 3.57 2.97
C ARG A 111 -16.52 3.36 3.37
N VAL A 112 -15.58 3.88 2.59
CA VAL A 112 -14.17 3.90 2.97
C VAL A 112 -13.93 5.17 3.78
N ASN A 113 -13.44 5.00 5.00
CA ASN A 113 -12.95 6.10 5.82
C ASN A 113 -11.49 6.39 5.46
N TRP A 114 -11.29 7.32 4.54
CA TRP A 114 -9.97 7.72 4.05
C TRP A 114 -9.10 8.36 5.13
N ASP A 115 -9.71 9.10 6.06
CA ASP A 115 -8.99 9.77 7.15
C ASP A 115 -8.39 8.77 8.14
N LEU A 116 -8.99 7.58 8.28
CA LEU A 116 -8.39 6.48 9.05
C LEU A 116 -7.17 5.84 8.37
N LEU A 117 -7.06 5.97 7.04
CA LEU A 117 -5.94 5.44 6.27
C LEU A 117 -4.80 6.46 6.16
N THR A 118 -5.10 7.75 5.99
CA THR A 118 -4.12 8.82 5.82
C THR A 118 -3.63 9.38 7.16
N LEU A 119 -2.34 9.24 7.46
CA LEU A 119 -1.78 9.60 8.77
C LEU A 119 -1.20 10.99 8.85
N SER A 120 -1.03 11.65 7.71
CA SER A 120 -0.59 13.04 7.64
C SER A 120 -1.77 14.02 7.64
N ARG A 121 -1.58 15.20 8.23
CA ARG A 121 -2.59 16.28 8.21
C ARG A 121 -2.87 16.76 6.79
N GLY A 122 -4.15 17.04 6.52
CA GLY A 122 -4.66 17.59 5.27
C GLY A 122 -5.92 16.86 4.83
N ASP A 123 -6.45 17.24 3.68
CA ASP A 123 -7.77 16.79 3.22
C ASP A 123 -7.67 15.80 2.06
N ASN A 124 -8.48 14.74 2.14
CA ASN A 124 -8.70 13.81 1.05
C ASN A 124 -9.70 14.42 0.04
N HIS A 125 -9.39 14.28 -1.26
CA HIS A 125 -10.21 14.83 -2.33
C HIS A 125 -10.92 13.70 -3.08
N ILE A 126 -12.10 13.32 -2.59
CA ILE A 126 -12.88 12.19 -3.11
C ILE A 126 -14.15 12.71 -3.79
N ILE A 127 -14.20 12.66 -5.11
CA ILE A 127 -15.36 13.06 -5.90
C ILE A 127 -16.23 11.81 -6.15
N ALA A 128 -17.25 11.62 -5.32
CA ALA A 128 -18.22 10.55 -5.50
C ALA A 128 -19.02 10.77 -6.80
N ALA A 129 -19.00 9.80 -7.72
CA ALA A 129 -19.56 9.98 -9.07
C ALA A 129 -20.68 8.97 -9.44
N GLY A 130 -20.89 7.93 -8.63
CA GLY A 130 -21.92 6.91 -8.91
C GLY A 130 -23.34 7.39 -8.62
N LYS A 131 -24.12 7.68 -9.67
CA LYS A 131 -25.54 8.10 -9.54
C LYS A 131 -26.51 6.94 -9.24
N ASN A 132 -26.12 5.69 -9.49
CA ASN A 132 -26.98 4.50 -9.40
C ASN A 132 -26.34 3.34 -8.60
N CYS A 133 -25.50 3.66 -7.60
CA CYS A 133 -24.95 2.62 -6.74
C CYS A 133 -26.00 2.19 -5.71
N SER A 134 -26.15 0.88 -5.52
CA SER A 134 -26.87 0.37 -4.35
C SER A 134 -26.08 0.73 -3.10
N THR A 135 -26.73 1.16 -2.02
CA THR A 135 -26.05 1.48 -0.77
C THR A 135 -25.34 0.23 -0.24
N PRO A 136 -24.01 0.18 -0.21
CA PRO A 136 -23.29 -0.99 0.30
C PRO A 136 -23.57 -1.21 1.79
N VAL A 137 -23.76 -2.47 2.15
CA VAL A 137 -23.80 -2.94 3.54
C VAL A 137 -22.52 -3.72 3.78
N CYS A 138 -21.68 -3.24 4.69
CA CYS A 138 -20.45 -3.90 5.11
C CYS A 138 -20.80 -5.17 5.90
N LYS A 139 -20.90 -6.31 5.22
CA LYS A 139 -21.28 -7.58 5.86
C LYS A 139 -20.06 -8.22 6.50
N GLY A 140 -20.17 -8.63 7.77
CA GLY A 140 -19.11 -9.34 8.48
C GLY A 140 -17.94 -8.47 8.92
N CYS A 141 -18.06 -7.14 8.82
CA CYS A 141 -17.03 -6.21 9.26
C CYS A 141 -17.21 -5.84 10.74
N THR A 142 -16.08 -5.66 11.44
CA THR A 142 -16.05 -5.18 12.83
C THR A 142 -16.45 -3.71 12.94
N SER A 143 -16.20 -2.94 11.87
CA SER A 143 -16.58 -1.53 11.75
C SER A 143 -17.64 -1.34 10.66
N SER A 144 -18.20 -0.13 10.59
CA SER A 144 -19.10 0.29 9.51
C SER A 144 -18.39 0.64 8.21
N TYR A 145 -17.06 0.45 8.13
CA TYR A 145 -16.24 0.84 7.00
C TYR A 145 -15.80 -0.36 6.18
N CYS A 146 -15.92 -0.24 4.86
CA CYS A 146 -15.59 -1.32 3.93
C CYS A 146 -15.28 -0.79 2.54
N TRP A 147 -14.45 -1.53 1.82
CA TRP A 147 -14.17 -1.30 0.40
C TRP A 147 -15.31 -1.82 -0.49
N SER A 148 -15.98 -2.89 -0.05
CA SER A 148 -17.16 -3.47 -0.70
C SER A 148 -18.02 -4.22 0.32
N ASN A 149 -19.10 -4.87 -0.14
CA ASN A 149 -19.93 -5.73 0.70
C ASN A 149 -19.19 -6.93 1.34
N ILE A 150 -18.01 -7.31 0.82
CA ILE A 150 -17.22 -8.46 1.28
C ILE A 150 -15.83 -8.08 1.80
N TYR A 151 -15.27 -6.95 1.37
CA TYR A 151 -13.94 -6.50 1.80
C TYR A 151 -14.06 -5.40 2.86
N CYS A 152 -13.82 -5.78 4.11
CA CYS A 152 -13.81 -4.84 5.23
C CYS A 152 -12.60 -3.91 5.15
N GLN A 153 -12.77 -2.66 5.58
CA GLN A 153 -11.66 -1.74 5.72
C GLN A 153 -10.90 -2.10 6.99
N ARG A 154 -9.58 -2.25 6.85
CA ARG A 154 -8.68 -2.45 7.97
C ARG A 154 -8.20 -1.11 8.52
N SER A 155 -7.74 -1.12 9.77
CA SER A 155 -7.19 0.06 10.45
C SER A 155 -5.83 -0.24 11.09
N LEU A 156 -5.02 0.80 11.35
CA LEU A 156 -3.72 0.66 12.02
C LEU A 156 -3.77 -0.01 13.39
N ASN A 157 -4.87 0.18 14.11
CA ASN A 157 -5.08 -0.41 15.43
C ASN A 157 -5.36 -1.91 15.34
N GLU A 158 -5.69 -2.42 14.15
CA GLU A 158 -5.75 -3.84 13.86
C GLU A 158 -4.35 -4.38 13.52
N ASN A 159 -3.37 -4.11 14.40
CA ASN A 159 -2.09 -4.86 14.48
C ASN A 159 -2.33 -6.31 14.97
N VAL A 160 -3.29 -6.94 14.30
CA VAL A 160 -3.74 -8.33 14.20
C VAL A 160 -4.09 -8.99 15.53
N VAL A 161 -5.37 -8.86 15.88
CA VAL A 161 -6.13 -10.03 16.31
C VAL A 161 -6.67 -10.66 15.01
N ASN A 162 -6.14 -11.81 14.58
CA ASN A 162 -6.79 -12.65 13.57
C ASN A 162 -7.35 -13.88 14.31
N PRO A 163 -8.62 -13.85 14.74
CA PRO A 163 -9.21 -14.95 15.51
C PRO A 163 -9.27 -16.27 14.74
N GLN A 164 -9.31 -16.22 13.41
CA GLN A 164 -9.39 -17.42 12.56
C GLN A 164 -8.03 -18.11 12.41
N ALA A 165 -6.93 -17.38 12.58
CA ALA A 165 -5.57 -17.88 12.50
C ALA A 165 -4.89 -18.00 13.89
N ASN A 166 -5.61 -17.81 15.00
CA ASN A 166 -5.06 -17.78 16.37
C ASN A 166 -3.89 -16.78 16.57
N ILE A 167 -3.76 -15.76 15.73
CA ILE A 167 -2.75 -14.70 15.92
C ILE A 167 -3.34 -13.68 16.88
N ASN A 168 -2.88 -13.72 18.13
CA ASN A 168 -3.38 -12.84 19.18
C ASN A 168 -2.78 -11.43 19.09
N THR A 169 -1.51 -11.29 18.70
CA THR A 169 -0.84 -10.00 18.46
C THR A 169 0.40 -10.20 17.59
N CYS A 170 0.63 -9.32 16.60
CA CYS A 170 1.91 -9.25 15.89
C CYS A 170 3.00 -8.57 16.72
N HIS A 171 4.26 -8.74 16.30
CA HIS A 171 5.39 -8.02 16.88
C HIS A 171 5.16 -6.49 16.85
N GLU A 172 5.65 -5.77 17.85
CA GLU A 172 5.44 -4.31 17.95
C GLU A 172 6.07 -3.52 16.80
N GLU A 173 7.09 -4.08 16.15
CA GLU A 173 7.74 -3.49 14.97
C GLU A 173 7.03 -3.83 13.65
N CYS A 174 5.91 -4.57 13.69
CA CYS A 174 5.09 -4.81 12.51
C CYS A 174 4.15 -3.64 12.21
N LEU A 175 3.76 -3.54 10.94
CA LEU A 175 2.75 -2.64 10.42
C LEU A 175 1.89 -3.40 9.39
N GLY A 176 0.58 -3.35 9.55
CA GLY A 176 -0.37 -3.93 8.59
C GLY A 176 -0.50 -5.45 8.63
N GLY A 177 0.26 -6.15 9.47
CA GLY A 177 0.06 -7.56 9.72
C GLY A 177 1.34 -8.33 10.00
N CYS A 178 1.16 -9.62 10.26
CA CYS A 178 2.23 -10.61 10.31
C CYS A 178 1.72 -11.94 9.76
N HIS A 179 2.65 -12.77 9.32
CA HIS A 179 2.46 -14.08 8.73
C HIS A 179 2.95 -15.13 9.72
N GLY A 180 2.07 -16.05 10.13
CA GLY A 180 2.43 -17.14 11.05
C GLY A 180 2.23 -16.80 12.53
N ASP A 181 2.48 -17.81 13.37
CA ASP A 181 1.98 -17.84 14.74
C ASP A 181 3.03 -17.44 15.78
N SER A 182 4.26 -17.15 15.34
CA SER A 182 5.40 -16.95 16.26
C SER A 182 5.43 -15.56 16.90
N GLY A 183 4.69 -14.59 16.33
CA GLY A 183 4.71 -13.19 16.78
C GLY A 183 6.07 -12.52 16.64
N SER A 184 6.98 -13.10 15.85
CA SER A 184 8.34 -12.61 15.63
C SER A 184 8.37 -11.36 14.75
N ALA A 185 9.40 -10.53 14.92
CA ALA A 185 9.65 -9.39 14.05
C ALA A 185 10.06 -9.78 12.61
N ALA A 186 10.40 -11.05 12.39
CA ALA A 186 10.67 -11.61 11.06
C ALA A 186 9.39 -11.93 10.27
N ASP A 187 8.27 -12.07 10.98
CA ASP A 187 7.00 -12.51 10.42
C ASP A 187 6.15 -11.33 9.94
N CYS A 188 6.61 -10.09 10.08
CA CYS A 188 5.82 -8.92 9.72
C CYS A 188 5.51 -8.86 8.21
N ALA A 189 4.28 -8.49 7.85
CA ALA A 189 3.91 -8.22 6.48
C ALA A 189 4.63 -6.98 5.93
N VAL A 190 4.73 -5.93 6.76
CA VAL A 190 5.53 -4.71 6.52
C VAL A 190 6.15 -4.29 7.84
N CYS A 191 7.41 -3.83 7.82
CA CYS A 191 8.04 -3.26 9.01
C CYS A 191 7.49 -1.86 9.29
N ARG A 192 7.23 -1.52 10.55
CA ARG A 192 6.82 -0.17 10.94
C ARG A 192 7.89 0.86 10.57
N GLY A 193 9.14 0.54 10.90
CA GLY A 193 10.32 1.36 10.64
C GLY A 193 11.35 0.63 9.78
N LEU A 194 12.49 0.29 10.39
CA LEU A 194 13.63 -0.29 9.69
C LEU A 194 13.52 -1.81 9.56
N SER A 195 14.08 -2.35 8.48
CA SER A 195 14.30 -3.78 8.28
C SER A 195 15.80 -4.07 8.25
N ASP A 196 16.24 -5.06 9.02
CA ASP A 196 17.57 -5.66 8.90
C ASP A 196 17.46 -7.07 8.33
N ALA A 197 17.88 -7.24 7.07
CA ALA A 197 17.85 -8.51 6.36
C ALA A 197 16.49 -9.26 6.43
N GLY A 198 15.39 -8.52 6.35
CA GLY A 198 14.03 -9.08 6.40
C GLY A 198 13.41 -9.12 7.79
N VAL A 199 14.15 -8.80 8.85
CA VAL A 199 13.64 -8.71 10.23
C VAL A 199 13.35 -7.26 10.59
N CYS A 200 12.16 -6.97 11.11
CA CYS A 200 11.81 -5.62 11.53
C CYS A 200 12.53 -5.24 12.82
N VAL A 201 13.17 -4.08 12.82
CA VAL A 201 13.98 -3.61 13.95
C VAL A 201 13.68 -2.15 14.25
N LYS A 202 13.70 -1.82 15.54
CA LYS A 202 13.56 -0.44 16.01
C LYS A 202 14.72 0.47 15.59
N SER A 203 15.92 -0.11 15.55
CA SER A 203 17.17 0.59 15.19
C SER A 203 18.16 -0.41 14.59
N CYS A 204 18.97 0.03 13.64
CA CYS A 204 19.98 -0.85 13.05
C CYS A 204 21.04 -1.30 14.07
N PRO A 205 21.58 -2.53 13.92
CA PRO A 205 22.72 -2.99 14.71
C PRO A 205 23.90 -2.02 14.66
N LYS A 206 24.71 -1.97 15.73
CA LYS A 206 25.82 -0.99 15.89
C LYS A 206 26.84 -0.97 14.73
N ASN A 207 26.97 -2.07 14.01
CA ASN A 207 27.89 -2.24 12.87
C ASN A 207 27.25 -1.99 11.50
N LYS A 208 25.98 -1.56 11.45
CA LYS A 208 25.23 -1.27 10.24
C LYS A 208 24.76 0.18 10.21
N TYR A 209 24.59 0.70 9.00
CA TYR A 209 24.07 2.04 8.74
C TYR A 209 22.58 1.95 8.43
N ALA A 210 21.80 2.84 9.03
CA ALA A 210 20.41 3.05 8.65
C ALA A 210 20.37 3.90 7.38
N LEU A 211 19.87 3.34 6.28
CA LEU A 211 19.50 4.14 5.12
C LEU A 211 18.01 4.41 5.19
N GLU A 212 17.65 5.51 5.83
CA GLU A 212 16.26 5.90 6.10
C GLU A 212 15.42 5.90 4.83
N HIS A 213 15.96 6.37 3.70
CA HIS A 213 15.27 6.39 2.39
C HIS A 213 14.81 5.00 1.91
N PHE A 214 15.47 3.93 2.34
CA PHE A 214 15.11 2.55 2.02
C PHE A 214 14.48 1.81 3.20
N GLN A 215 14.39 2.45 4.38
CA GLN A 215 13.98 1.82 5.64
C GLN A 215 14.73 0.50 5.90
N ARG A 216 16.03 0.48 5.57
CA ARG A 216 16.84 -0.72 5.65
C ARG A 216 18.19 -0.46 6.28
N CYS A 217 18.65 -1.48 6.99
CA CYS A 217 19.98 -1.53 7.56
C CYS A 217 20.95 -2.16 6.55
N TYR A 218 22.10 -1.54 6.37
CA TYR A 218 23.14 -2.03 5.47
C TYR A 218 24.49 -2.05 6.19
N THR A 219 25.27 -3.10 5.94
CA THR A 219 26.70 -3.08 6.24
C THR A 219 27.42 -2.04 5.37
N LYS A 220 28.66 -1.69 5.73
CA LYS A 220 29.51 -0.81 4.93
C LYS A 220 29.63 -1.29 3.49
N ASP A 221 29.89 -2.59 3.31
CA ASP A 221 30.14 -3.19 2.00
C ASP A 221 28.87 -3.20 1.13
N GLU A 222 27.71 -3.52 1.72
CA GLU A 222 26.45 -3.46 1.00
C GLU A 222 26.10 -2.03 0.58
N CYS A 223 26.35 -1.03 1.43
CA CYS A 223 26.08 0.36 1.11
C CYS A 223 26.90 0.84 -0.09
N VAL A 224 28.20 0.53 -0.12
CA VAL A 224 29.09 0.88 -1.23
C VAL A 224 28.69 0.14 -2.51
N THR A 225 28.38 -1.15 -2.41
CA THR A 225 28.10 -1.99 -3.57
C THR A 225 26.73 -1.71 -4.19
N LYS A 226 25.68 -1.54 -3.37
CA LYS A 226 24.29 -1.37 -3.84
C LYS A 226 23.94 0.08 -4.17
N HIS A 227 24.57 1.05 -3.52
CA HIS A 227 24.17 2.45 -3.63
C HIS A 227 25.31 3.38 -4.10
N GLY A 228 26.55 2.89 -4.22
CA GLY A 228 27.66 3.67 -4.75
C GLY A 228 28.14 4.82 -3.86
N PHE A 229 27.68 4.91 -2.60
CA PHE A 229 28.11 5.96 -1.69
C PHE A 229 29.44 5.58 -1.02
N VAL A 230 30.53 6.26 -1.40
CA VAL A 230 31.81 6.20 -0.70
C VAL A 230 31.84 7.31 0.34
N PHE A 231 31.65 6.97 1.62
CA PHE A 231 31.97 7.89 2.70
C PHE A 231 33.49 8.06 2.78
N ARG A 232 34.02 9.14 2.21
CA ARG A 232 35.34 9.64 2.58
C ARG A 232 35.20 10.24 3.97
N SER A 233 35.64 9.52 5.01
CA SER A 233 35.88 10.14 6.31
C SER A 233 36.89 11.26 6.09
N ARG A 234 36.46 12.52 6.24
CA ARG A 234 37.43 13.58 6.52
C ARG A 234 37.96 13.28 7.91
N SER A 235 39.13 12.66 7.97
CA SER A 235 39.96 12.63 9.16
C SER A 235 40.15 14.10 9.58
N ALA A 236 39.72 14.44 10.79
CA ALA A 236 40.22 15.61 11.49
C ALA A 236 41.63 15.32 12.00
#